data_AF-A0A815JXG9-F1
#
_entry.id   AF-A0A815JXG9-F1
#
_cell.length_a   1.000
_cell.length_b   1.000
_cell.length_c   1.000
_cell.angle_alpha   90.00
_cell.angle_beta   90.00
_cell.angle_gamma   90.00
#
_symmetry.space_group_name_H-M   'P 1'
#
loop_
_entity.id
_entity.type
_entity.pdbx_description
1 polymer ?
#
loop_
_entity_poly.entity_id
_entity_poly.type
_entity_poly.pdbx_seq_one_letter_code
_entity_poly.pdbx_strand_id
1 'polypeptide(L)'
;MSIDDDALIWIDLEMDGLDLTKNFILEIACIVTDFSLTNIHQGPDLVIHHSKSLLAAMGPWCMEHHTKSGLVQQVLNSQLSMFDAETEIMNFIEQVTLSSTHKKRLILAGNSVYVDRYFLEKDMPRLNALLDRSILDCSTLKELIYRFNYQIACHAPIKGGNLHRALDDIRNSIKELKYYQAHALEEKQHIIQQVQYPLKKDVRQYLAWIDIKTTIIHCILTDGNLNIIDEIVDGKTNDDLMNFFHRNKIHRERTIVVAGMFLGPIRAHLEQLAPQFNEFCHYRSIDVDVISLICEKWFPNIYKQRTLINDENQLKYSIGLLRFYRSTIFK
;
A
#
# COMPACT_ATOMS: atom_id res chain seq x y z
N MET A 1 -4.41 -17.38 22.16
CA MET A 1 -2.99 -17.01 22.32
C MET A 1 -2.87 -15.59 21.83
N SER A 2 -2.25 -14.71 22.59
CA SER A 2 -1.98 -13.31 22.23
C SER A 2 -0.80 -13.22 21.27
N ILE A 3 -0.64 -12.07 20.60
CA ILE A 3 0.55 -11.82 19.75
C ILE A 3 1.62 -11.14 20.59
N ASP A 4 2.74 -11.82 20.78
CA ASP A 4 3.79 -11.40 21.71
C ASP A 4 4.89 -10.52 21.06
N ASP A 5 4.99 -10.52 19.72
CA ASP A 5 5.91 -9.69 18.92
C ASP A 5 5.20 -8.51 18.22
N ASP A 6 5.88 -7.85 17.27
CA ASP A 6 5.25 -6.90 16.34
C ASP A 6 4.01 -7.52 15.68
N ALA A 7 2.91 -6.76 15.67
CA ALA A 7 1.62 -7.20 15.16
C ALA A 7 1.28 -6.46 13.87
N LEU A 8 0.63 -7.18 12.95
CA LEU A 8 -0.01 -6.63 11.78
C LEU A 8 -1.46 -6.31 12.12
N ILE A 9 -1.82 -5.04 12.06
CA ILE A 9 -3.17 -4.55 12.24
C ILE A 9 -3.77 -4.38 10.85
N TRP A 10 -4.52 -5.40 10.42
CA TRP A 10 -5.18 -5.38 9.12
C TRP A 10 -6.45 -4.57 9.23
N ILE A 11 -6.52 -3.47 8.50
CA ILE A 11 -7.69 -2.61 8.41
C ILE A 11 -8.02 -2.43 6.94
N ASP A 12 -9.32 -2.43 6.66
CA ASP A 12 -9.89 -2.05 5.37
C ASP A 12 -11.07 -1.12 5.68
N LEU A 13 -11.20 -0.08 4.86
CA LEU A 13 -12.20 0.97 5.03
C LEU A 13 -13.06 1.04 3.77
N GLU A 14 -14.36 1.19 3.95
CA GLU A 14 -15.23 1.71 2.89
C GLU A 14 -15.48 3.19 3.15
N MET A 15 -15.23 4.03 2.16
CA MET A 15 -15.40 5.48 2.25
C MET A 15 -16.47 5.97 1.27
N ASP A 16 -17.01 7.15 1.54
CA ASP A 16 -18.00 7.80 0.68
C ASP A 16 -17.36 8.55 -0.54
N GLY A 17 -16.03 8.47 -0.64
CA GLY A 17 -15.17 8.95 -1.72
C GLY A 17 -13.70 8.95 -1.30
N LEU A 18 -12.81 9.56 -2.10
CA LEU A 18 -11.36 9.59 -1.87
C LEU A 18 -10.80 10.99 -1.53
N ASP A 19 -11.63 12.04 -1.55
CA ASP A 19 -11.22 13.39 -1.21
C ASP A 19 -11.17 13.55 0.32
N LEU A 20 -9.97 13.50 0.90
CA LEU A 20 -9.76 13.62 2.35
C LEU A 20 -10.38 14.89 2.96
N THR A 21 -10.62 15.95 2.18
CA THR A 21 -11.22 17.19 2.72
C THR A 21 -12.73 17.14 2.83
N LYS A 22 -13.39 16.20 2.13
CA LYS A 22 -14.85 16.13 2.00
C LYS A 22 -15.45 14.79 2.41
N ASN A 23 -14.69 13.72 2.25
CA ASN A 23 -15.15 12.35 2.40
C ASN A 23 -14.86 11.81 3.81
N PHE A 24 -15.56 10.74 4.19
CA PHE A 24 -15.52 10.13 5.51
C PHE A 24 -15.60 8.59 5.41
N ILE A 25 -15.20 7.92 6.49
CA ILE A 25 -15.32 6.47 6.66
C ILE A 25 -16.80 6.08 6.87
N LEU A 26 -17.27 5.08 6.13
CA LEU A 26 -18.59 4.45 6.22
C LEU A 26 -18.56 3.08 6.92
N GLU A 27 -17.53 2.29 6.65
CA GLU A 27 -17.32 0.96 7.24
C GLU A 27 -15.84 0.81 7.62
N ILE A 28 -15.58 0.12 8.73
CA ILE A 28 -14.23 -0.28 9.14
C ILE A 28 -14.27 -1.72 9.65
N ALA A 29 -13.35 -2.55 9.15
CA ALA A 29 -13.10 -3.87 9.71
C ALA A 29 -11.66 -3.99 10.22
N CYS A 30 -11.43 -4.89 11.17
CA CYS A 30 -10.10 -5.15 11.70
C CYS A 30 -9.82 -6.65 11.89
N ILE A 31 -8.62 -7.08 11.51
CA ILE A 31 -8.04 -8.37 11.88
C ILE A 31 -6.62 -8.12 12.41
N VAL A 32 -6.22 -8.78 13.49
CA VAL A 32 -4.85 -8.72 13.98
C VAL A 32 -4.14 -10.04 13.68
N THR A 33 -2.94 -9.98 13.09
CA THR A 33 -2.09 -11.15 12.90
C THR A 33 -0.66 -10.93 13.37
N ASP A 34 0.09 -12.01 13.54
CA ASP A 34 1.55 -11.96 13.57
C ASP A 34 2.12 -11.89 12.14
N PHE A 35 3.44 -11.68 12.01
CA PHE A 35 4.12 -11.71 10.71
C PHE A 35 4.23 -13.10 10.08
N SER A 36 4.00 -14.17 10.84
CA SER A 36 3.89 -15.52 10.29
C SER A 36 2.55 -15.75 9.59
N LEU A 37 1.58 -14.85 9.80
CA LEU A 37 0.20 -14.91 9.33
C LEU A 37 -0.55 -16.15 9.86
N THR A 38 -0.04 -16.85 10.86
CA THR A 38 -0.67 -18.06 11.41
C THR A 38 -1.64 -17.73 12.54
N ASN A 39 -1.29 -16.79 13.40
CA ASN A 39 -2.14 -16.36 14.51
C ASN A 39 -3.05 -15.26 14.00
N ILE A 40 -4.34 -15.57 13.81
CA ILE A 40 -5.33 -14.66 13.26
C ILE A 40 -6.40 -14.40 14.29
N HIS A 41 -6.54 -13.15 14.69
CA HIS A 41 -7.59 -12.66 15.57
C HIS A 41 -8.54 -11.81 14.74
N GLN A 42 -9.75 -12.32 14.52
CA GLN A 42 -10.78 -11.54 13.85
C GLN A 42 -11.39 -10.53 14.82
N GLY A 43 -11.42 -9.27 14.40
CA GLY A 43 -11.99 -8.17 15.17
C GLY A 43 -13.38 -7.76 14.69
N PRO A 44 -13.80 -6.56 15.11
CA PRO A 44 -15.06 -5.94 14.68
C PRO A 44 -15.12 -5.67 13.17
N ASP A 45 -16.35 -5.67 12.66
CA ASP A 45 -16.75 -5.25 11.30
C ASP A 45 -17.92 -4.27 11.48
N LEU A 46 -17.61 -2.98 11.42
CA LEU A 46 -18.44 -1.91 11.97
C LEU A 46 -18.87 -0.94 10.87
N VAL A 47 -20.18 -0.75 10.75
CA VAL A 47 -20.77 0.28 9.90
C VAL A 47 -21.05 1.53 10.73
N ILE A 48 -20.57 2.68 10.29
CA ILE A 48 -20.68 3.95 11.00
C ILE A 48 -21.91 4.71 10.51
N HIS A 49 -22.67 5.30 11.44
CA HIS A 49 -23.85 6.08 11.11
C HIS A 49 -23.51 7.40 10.42
N HIS A 50 -24.20 7.68 9.31
CA HIS A 50 -24.21 9.00 8.67
C HIS A 50 -25.63 9.39 8.25
N SER A 51 -25.89 10.70 8.27
CA SER A 51 -27.20 11.23 7.87
C SER A 51 -27.46 11.06 6.37
N LYS A 52 -28.73 10.97 5.98
CA LYS A 52 -29.14 10.90 4.57
C LYS A 52 -28.62 12.07 3.73
N SER A 53 -28.50 13.26 4.30
CA SER A 53 -27.98 14.45 3.61
C SER A 53 -26.50 14.34 3.29
N LEU A 54 -25.70 13.71 4.16
CA LEU A 54 -24.27 13.46 3.90
C LEU A 54 -24.11 12.42 2.78
N LEU A 55 -24.84 11.31 2.87
CA LEU A 55 -24.80 10.28 1.82
C LEU A 55 -25.26 10.79 0.45
N ALA A 56 -26.16 11.77 0.41
CA ALA A 56 -26.59 12.39 -0.84
C ALA A 56 -25.48 13.17 -1.57
N ALA A 57 -24.40 13.53 -0.90
CA ALA A 57 -23.23 14.19 -1.48
C ALA A 57 -22.23 13.19 -2.12
N MET A 58 -22.41 11.88 -1.94
CA MET A 58 -21.56 10.87 -2.56
C MET A 58 -21.57 10.96 -4.09
N GLY A 59 -20.41 10.76 -4.69
CA GLY A 59 -20.29 10.67 -6.14
C GLY A 59 -21.09 9.48 -6.71
N PRO A 60 -21.50 9.53 -8.00
CA PRO A 60 -22.36 8.52 -8.61
C PRO A 60 -21.82 7.10 -8.49
N TRP A 61 -20.50 6.94 -8.65
CA TRP A 61 -19.84 5.64 -8.53
C TRP A 61 -19.95 5.06 -7.11
N CYS A 62 -19.64 5.85 -6.07
CA CYS A 62 -19.73 5.40 -4.68
C CYS A 62 -21.18 5.08 -4.30
N MET A 63 -22.13 5.93 -4.72
CA MET A 63 -23.55 5.70 -4.44
C MET A 63 -24.06 4.39 -5.08
N GLU A 64 -23.76 4.16 -6.36
CA GLU A 64 -24.15 2.91 -7.04
C GLU A 64 -23.53 1.69 -6.35
N HIS A 65 -22.22 1.77 -6.07
CA HIS A 65 -21.45 0.68 -5.48
C HIS A 65 -21.96 0.29 -4.09
N HIS A 66 -22.07 1.28 -3.20
CA HIS A 66 -22.50 1.09 -1.81
C HIS A 66 -23.99 0.77 -1.69
N THR A 67 -24.81 1.17 -2.66
CA THR A 67 -26.20 0.74 -2.73
C THR A 67 -26.27 -0.75 -3.08
N LYS A 68 -25.47 -1.19 -4.05
CA LYS A 68 -25.43 -2.59 -4.50
C LYS A 68 -24.91 -3.54 -3.43
N SER A 69 -23.94 -3.13 -2.62
CA SER A 69 -23.46 -3.90 -1.47
C SER A 69 -24.42 -3.89 -0.27
N GLY A 70 -25.42 -3.00 -0.29
CA GLY A 70 -26.34 -2.76 0.82
C GLY A 70 -25.74 -1.90 1.94
N LEU A 71 -24.53 -1.35 1.75
CA LEU A 71 -23.85 -0.52 2.75
C LEU A 71 -24.62 0.79 3.01
N VAL A 72 -25.19 1.44 1.99
CA VAL A 72 -25.99 2.68 2.17
C VAL A 72 -27.10 2.50 3.20
N GLN A 73 -27.83 1.40 3.12
CA GLN A 73 -28.93 1.13 4.06
C GLN A 73 -28.41 0.78 5.46
N GLN A 74 -27.27 0.09 5.56
CA GLN A 74 -26.63 -0.22 6.83
C GLN A 74 -26.13 1.06 7.53
N VAL A 75 -25.53 1.99 6.79
CA VAL A 75 -25.09 3.29 7.31
C VAL A 75 -26.26 4.08 7.89
N LEU A 76 -27.38 4.17 7.17
CA LEU A 76 -28.58 4.87 7.65
C LEU A 76 -29.17 4.24 8.91
N ASN A 77 -29.08 2.91 9.03
CA ASN A 77 -29.64 2.16 10.15
C ASN A 77 -28.69 2.04 11.35
N SER A 78 -27.38 2.24 11.13
CA SER A 78 -26.38 2.14 12.19
C SER A 78 -26.65 3.15 13.29
N GLN A 79 -26.24 2.79 14.50
CA GLN A 79 -26.29 3.64 15.70
C GLN A 79 -24.88 3.97 16.22
N LEU A 80 -23.83 3.49 15.55
CA LEU A 80 -22.45 3.72 15.96
C LEU A 80 -21.97 5.06 15.42
N SER A 81 -21.45 5.92 16.30
CA SER A 81 -20.70 7.09 15.87
C SER A 81 -19.28 6.69 15.43
N MET A 82 -18.59 7.60 14.73
CA MET A 82 -17.16 7.44 14.40
C MET A 82 -16.31 7.18 15.66
N PHE A 83 -16.63 7.87 16.77
CA PHE A 83 -15.93 7.72 18.03
C PHE A 83 -16.15 6.34 18.68
N ASP A 84 -17.38 5.81 18.60
CA ASP A 84 -17.70 4.49 19.14
C ASP A 84 -16.95 3.41 18.34
N ALA A 85 -16.99 3.50 17.01
CA ALA A 85 -16.29 2.58 16.13
C ALA A 85 -14.77 2.60 16.35
N GLU A 86 -14.16 3.80 16.44
CA GLU A 86 -12.74 3.94 16.76
C GLU A 86 -12.40 3.29 18.10
N THR A 87 -13.22 3.52 19.13
CA THR A 87 -13.02 2.97 20.48
C THR A 87 -13.12 1.45 20.48
N GLU A 88 -14.08 0.87 19.76
CA GLU A 88 -14.26 -0.58 19.68
C GLU A 88 -13.07 -1.27 19.00
N ILE A 89 -12.56 -0.70 17.90
CA ILE A 89 -11.37 -1.20 17.21
C ILE A 89 -10.13 -1.11 18.10
N MET A 90 -9.92 0.03 18.79
CA MET A 90 -8.81 0.20 19.72
C MET A 90 -8.86 -0.82 20.86
N ASN A 91 -10.03 -1.01 21.49
CA ASN A 91 -10.23 -1.98 22.57
C ASN A 91 -9.90 -3.40 22.10
N PHE A 92 -10.32 -3.76 20.89
CA PHE A 92 -10.00 -5.06 20.31
C PHE A 92 -8.48 -5.24 20.09
N ILE A 93 -7.81 -4.25 19.49
CA ILE A 93 -6.36 -4.29 19.26
C ILE A 93 -5.63 -4.43 20.60
N GLU A 94 -6.02 -3.64 21.61
CA GLU A 94 -5.47 -3.72 22.95
C GLU A 94 -5.66 -5.15 23.51
N GLN A 95 -6.88 -5.67 23.55
CA GLN A 95 -7.18 -7.02 24.05
C GLN A 95 -6.30 -8.12 23.43
N VAL A 96 -6.06 -8.08 22.12
CA VAL A 96 -5.24 -9.07 21.41
C VAL A 96 -3.74 -8.89 21.69
N THR A 97 -3.32 -7.67 22.02
CA THR A 97 -1.91 -7.29 22.15
C THR A 97 -1.45 -7.04 23.60
N LEU A 98 -2.33 -7.12 24.60
CA LEU A 98 -2.02 -6.82 26.01
C LEU A 98 -0.97 -7.71 26.68
N SER A 99 -0.68 -8.90 26.16
CA SER A 99 0.16 -9.92 26.83
C SER A 99 1.66 -9.62 26.93
N SER A 100 2.15 -8.63 26.18
CA SER A 100 3.59 -8.47 25.95
C SER A 100 4.27 -7.66 27.05
N THR A 101 5.37 -8.19 27.59
CA THR A 101 6.28 -7.47 28.50
C THR A 101 7.15 -6.43 27.79
N HIS A 102 7.08 -6.34 26.46
CA HIS A 102 7.90 -5.45 25.62
C HIS A 102 7.05 -4.54 24.72
N LYS A 103 7.60 -3.37 24.39
CA LYS A 103 7.00 -2.44 23.43
C LYS A 103 7.02 -3.07 22.03
N LYS A 104 5.84 -3.36 21.48
CA LYS A 104 5.66 -3.91 20.13
C LYS A 104 5.28 -2.82 19.13
N ARG A 105 5.63 -2.98 17.85
CA ARG A 105 5.09 -2.15 16.77
C ARG A 105 3.74 -2.72 16.33
N LEU A 106 2.76 -1.83 16.15
CA LEU A 106 1.44 -2.15 15.60
C LEU A 106 1.40 -1.63 14.17
N ILE A 107 1.70 -2.48 13.20
CA ILE A 107 1.92 -2.06 11.82
C ILE A 107 0.62 -2.21 11.03
N LEU A 108 0.16 -1.11 10.44
CA LEU A 108 -1.03 -1.13 9.58
C LEU A 108 -0.77 -1.98 8.33
N ALA A 109 -1.66 -2.92 8.03
CA ALA A 109 -1.54 -3.85 6.92
C ALA A 109 -2.81 -3.88 6.06
N GLY A 110 -2.67 -4.06 4.74
CA GLY A 110 -3.81 -4.10 3.84
C GLY A 110 -3.38 -3.99 2.38
N ASN A 111 -4.34 -3.87 1.46
CA ASN A 111 -4.09 -3.62 0.05
C ASN A 111 -4.31 -2.13 -0.24
N SER A 112 -3.29 -1.43 -0.76
CA SER A 112 -3.34 0.03 -0.97
C SER A 112 -3.65 0.80 0.33
N VAL A 113 -3.19 0.25 1.46
CA VAL A 113 -3.55 0.68 2.82
C VAL A 113 -3.05 2.07 3.21
N TYR A 114 -2.19 2.68 2.39
CA TYR A 114 -1.79 4.08 2.58
C TYR A 114 -2.98 5.04 2.42
N VAL A 115 -3.98 4.67 1.61
CA VAL A 115 -5.22 5.46 1.49
C VAL A 115 -6.00 5.39 2.80
N ASP A 116 -6.15 4.19 3.35
CA ASP A 116 -6.83 3.98 4.63
C ASP A 116 -6.14 4.76 5.76
N ARG A 117 -4.79 4.74 5.77
CA ARG A 117 -3.99 5.49 6.74
C ARG A 117 -4.36 6.97 6.77
N TYR A 118 -4.64 7.60 5.63
CA TYR A 118 -5.03 9.01 5.60
C TYR A 118 -6.41 9.27 6.19
N PHE A 119 -7.36 8.39 5.93
CA PHE A 119 -8.67 8.48 6.55
C PHE A 119 -8.58 8.21 8.06
N LEU A 120 -7.74 7.27 8.50
CA LEU A 120 -7.48 7.05 9.92
C LEU A 120 -6.85 8.29 10.57
N GLU A 121 -5.86 8.93 9.93
CA GLU A 121 -5.24 10.15 10.46
C GLU A 121 -6.26 11.28 10.66
N LYS A 122 -7.22 11.41 9.74
CA LYS A 122 -8.27 12.43 9.78
C LYS A 122 -9.43 12.09 10.73
N ASP A 123 -10.04 10.94 10.56
CA ASP A 123 -11.32 10.57 11.17
C ASP A 123 -11.16 9.73 12.45
N MET A 124 -10.04 9.03 12.60
CA MET A 124 -9.73 8.16 13.75
C MET A 124 -8.31 8.40 14.30
N PRO A 125 -8.00 9.65 14.73
CA PRO A 125 -6.64 10.04 15.08
C PRO A 125 -6.08 9.31 16.31
N ARG A 126 -6.92 8.81 17.23
CA ARG A 126 -6.45 8.04 18.40
C ARG A 126 -6.00 6.67 17.97
N LEU A 127 -6.77 5.99 17.10
CA LEU A 127 -6.36 4.74 16.49
C LEU A 127 -5.09 4.92 15.66
N ASN A 128 -5.03 5.97 14.83
CA ASN A 128 -3.87 6.30 14.02
C ASN A 128 -2.58 6.46 14.85
N ALA A 129 -2.69 7.08 16.03
CA ALA A 129 -1.58 7.32 16.96
C ALA A 129 -1.08 6.05 17.66
N LEU A 130 -1.90 5.00 17.79
CA LEU A 130 -1.46 3.69 18.31
C LEU A 130 -0.59 2.94 17.31
N LEU A 131 -0.82 3.17 16.02
CA LEU A 131 -0.17 2.45 14.93
C LEU A 131 1.21 3.03 14.62
N ASP A 132 2.14 2.14 14.26
CA ASP A 132 3.47 2.49 13.77
C ASP A 132 3.37 3.33 12.48
N ARG A 133 4.42 4.11 12.19
CA ARG A 133 4.48 4.88 10.94
C ARG A 133 4.65 3.99 9.71
N SER A 134 5.26 2.82 9.90
CA SER A 134 5.45 1.84 8.85
C SER A 134 4.12 1.18 8.50
N ILE A 135 3.97 0.82 7.23
CA ILE A 135 2.83 0.07 6.73
C ILE A 135 3.30 -1.21 6.05
N LEU A 136 2.42 -2.20 5.97
CA LEU A 136 2.56 -3.39 5.13
C LEU A 136 1.50 -3.33 4.02
N ASP A 137 1.84 -2.65 2.92
CA ASP A 137 0.96 -2.57 1.74
C ASP A 137 1.18 -3.76 0.80
N CYS A 138 0.22 -4.68 0.79
CA CYS A 138 0.22 -5.87 -0.07
C CYS A 138 0.21 -5.54 -1.57
N SER A 139 -0.30 -4.36 -1.97
CA SER A 139 -0.30 -3.90 -3.36
C SER A 139 1.12 -3.69 -3.88
N THR A 140 2.09 -3.35 -3.01
CA THR A 140 3.51 -3.24 -3.39
C THR A 140 4.06 -4.59 -3.83
N LEU A 141 3.86 -5.64 -3.02
CA LEU A 141 4.29 -7.00 -3.37
C LEU A 141 3.60 -7.49 -4.64
N LYS A 142 2.28 -7.30 -4.73
CA LYS A 142 1.49 -7.67 -5.91
C LYS A 142 2.04 -7.07 -7.19
N GLU A 143 2.37 -5.77 -7.17
CA GLU A 143 2.90 -5.07 -8.32
C GLU A 143 4.30 -5.56 -8.70
N LEU A 144 5.18 -5.78 -7.71
CA LEU A 144 6.51 -6.33 -7.94
C LEU A 144 6.47 -7.76 -8.49
N ILE A 145 5.62 -8.62 -7.93
CA ILE A 145 5.49 -10.01 -8.36
C ILE A 145 4.90 -10.08 -9.77
N TYR A 146 3.92 -9.24 -10.09
CA TYR A 146 3.40 -9.12 -11.45
C TYR A 146 4.50 -8.78 -12.47
N ARG A 147 5.44 -7.91 -12.09
CA ARG A 147 6.57 -7.48 -12.92
C ARG A 147 7.66 -8.54 -13.03
N PHE A 148 8.08 -9.11 -11.90
CA PHE A 148 9.23 -10.00 -11.83
C PHE A 148 8.86 -11.42 -12.25
N ASN A 149 7.65 -11.89 -11.90
CA ASN A 149 7.20 -13.24 -12.20
C ASN A 149 5.68 -13.29 -12.42
N TYR A 150 5.27 -12.88 -13.62
CA TYR A 150 3.86 -12.85 -14.04
C TYR A 150 3.13 -14.18 -13.86
N GLN A 151 3.83 -15.32 -14.00
CA GLN A 151 3.23 -16.64 -13.80
C GLN A 151 2.76 -16.83 -12.37
N ILE A 152 3.57 -16.45 -11.38
CA ILE A 152 3.17 -16.50 -9.96
C ILE A 152 1.99 -15.54 -9.73
N ALA A 153 2.06 -14.31 -10.26
CA ALA A 153 0.97 -13.35 -10.10
C ALA A 153 -0.38 -13.86 -10.64
N CYS A 154 -0.39 -14.61 -11.75
CA CYS A 154 -1.62 -15.15 -12.34
C CYS A 154 -2.27 -16.28 -11.53
N HIS A 155 -1.49 -16.97 -10.70
CA HIS A 155 -1.98 -18.06 -9.86
C HIS A 155 -2.31 -17.59 -8.44
N ALA A 156 -2.15 -16.29 -8.15
CA ALA A 156 -2.59 -15.72 -6.88
C ALA A 156 -4.10 -15.92 -6.68
N PRO A 157 -4.57 -16.17 -5.45
CA PRO A 157 -5.99 -16.32 -5.16
C PRO A 157 -6.79 -15.13 -5.70
N ILE A 158 -7.81 -15.42 -6.50
CA ILE A 158 -8.74 -14.39 -6.99
C ILE A 158 -9.55 -13.89 -5.79
N LYS A 159 -9.69 -12.56 -5.64
CA LYS A 159 -10.61 -11.97 -4.66
C LYS A 159 -12.01 -12.54 -4.91
N GLY A 160 -12.51 -13.36 -3.99
CA GLY A 160 -13.87 -13.88 -4.02
C GLY A 160 -14.84 -12.90 -3.35
N GLY A 161 -16.09 -12.85 -3.84
CA GLY A 161 -17.15 -12.00 -3.29
C GLY A 161 -17.17 -10.61 -3.90
N ASN A 162 -18.05 -10.38 -4.88
CA ASN A 162 -18.21 -9.10 -5.60
C ASN A 162 -18.93 -8.01 -4.77
N LEU A 163 -18.88 -8.07 -3.44
CA LEU A 163 -19.67 -7.17 -2.59
C LEU A 163 -18.85 -6.09 -1.88
N HIS A 164 -17.51 -6.10 -1.98
CA HIS A 164 -16.62 -5.07 -1.40
C HIS A 164 -17.03 -4.73 0.04
N ARG A 165 -16.78 -5.70 0.92
CA ARG A 165 -17.07 -5.57 2.34
C ARG A 165 -15.76 -5.69 3.07
N ALA A 166 -15.51 -4.75 3.98
CA ALA A 166 -14.20 -4.53 4.55
C ALA A 166 -13.56 -5.81 5.11
N LEU A 167 -14.31 -6.58 5.91
CA LEU A 167 -13.78 -7.79 6.53
C LEU A 167 -13.38 -8.89 5.53
N ASP A 168 -14.15 -9.06 4.46
CA ASP A 168 -13.84 -10.06 3.43
C ASP A 168 -12.65 -9.63 2.57
N ASP A 169 -12.51 -8.33 2.31
CA ASP A 169 -11.36 -7.77 1.62
C ASP A 169 -10.06 -7.93 2.44
N ILE A 170 -10.11 -7.78 3.76
CA ILE A 170 -8.99 -8.11 4.66
C ILE A 170 -8.63 -9.60 4.55
N ARG A 171 -9.61 -10.50 4.68
CA ARG A 171 -9.38 -11.95 4.60
C ARG A 171 -8.75 -12.36 3.28
N ASN A 172 -9.20 -11.74 2.18
CA ASN A 172 -8.64 -11.96 0.85
C ASN A 172 -7.20 -11.43 0.76
N SER A 173 -6.91 -10.27 1.35
CA SER A 173 -5.56 -9.68 1.40
C SER A 173 -4.58 -10.58 2.17
N ILE A 174 -5.01 -11.13 3.32
CA ILE A 174 -4.20 -12.08 4.11
C ILE A 174 -3.92 -13.35 3.30
N LYS A 175 -4.92 -13.91 2.61
CA LYS A 175 -4.76 -15.10 1.75
C LYS A 175 -3.78 -14.83 0.60
N GLU A 176 -3.90 -13.67 -0.06
CA GLU A 176 -3.00 -13.25 -1.12
C GLU A 176 -1.56 -13.08 -0.61
N LEU A 177 -1.36 -12.44 0.55
CA LEU A 177 -0.04 -12.29 1.14
C LEU A 177 0.60 -13.64 1.52
N LYS A 178 -0.17 -14.57 2.11
CA LYS A 178 0.28 -15.95 2.39
C LYS A 178 0.72 -16.65 1.11
N TYR A 179 -0.03 -16.49 0.02
CA TYR A 179 0.33 -17.06 -1.26
C TYR A 179 1.69 -16.51 -1.74
N TYR A 180 1.88 -15.20 -1.71
CA TYR A 180 3.15 -14.57 -2.11
C TYR A 180 4.33 -14.98 -1.21
N GLN A 181 4.13 -15.04 0.11
CA GLN A 181 5.14 -15.52 1.05
C GLN A 181 5.63 -16.93 0.68
N ALA A 182 4.71 -17.84 0.33
CA ALA A 182 5.05 -19.24 0.03
C ALA A 182 5.60 -19.46 -1.39
N HIS A 183 5.15 -18.69 -2.38
CA HIS A 183 5.41 -18.98 -3.79
C HIS A 183 6.35 -17.98 -4.46
N ALA A 184 6.33 -16.72 -4.06
CA ALA A 184 7.07 -15.64 -4.73
C ALA A 184 8.41 -15.31 -4.07
N LEU A 185 8.58 -15.68 -2.80
CA LEU A 185 9.74 -15.29 -2.01
C LEU A 185 10.54 -16.51 -1.54
N GLU A 186 11.87 -16.42 -1.59
CA GLU A 186 12.81 -17.38 -1.01
C GLU A 186 14.18 -16.74 -0.77
N GLU A 187 14.85 -17.07 0.34
CA GLU A 187 16.22 -16.62 0.57
C GLU A 187 17.19 -17.31 -0.40
N LYS A 188 17.83 -16.55 -1.28
CA LYS A 188 18.83 -17.07 -2.22
C LYS A 188 20.20 -17.13 -1.56
N GLN A 189 20.88 -18.27 -1.71
CA GLN A 189 22.22 -18.49 -1.16
C GLN A 189 23.32 -17.66 -1.86
N HIS A 190 23.07 -17.21 -3.10
CA HIS A 190 24.00 -16.40 -3.87
C HIS A 190 23.27 -15.21 -4.49
N ILE A 191 23.89 -14.02 -4.43
CA ILE A 191 23.39 -12.81 -5.11
C ILE A 191 23.49 -13.05 -6.61
N ILE A 192 22.35 -13.11 -7.30
CA ILE A 192 22.34 -13.21 -8.75
C ILE A 192 22.61 -11.82 -9.31
N GLN A 193 23.86 -11.56 -9.72
CA GLN A 193 24.33 -10.22 -10.09
C GLN A 193 23.63 -9.64 -11.33
N GLN A 194 23.02 -10.47 -12.18
CA GLN A 194 22.24 -10.02 -13.34
C GLN A 194 21.10 -10.99 -13.62
N VAL A 195 19.90 -10.69 -13.10
CA VAL A 195 18.69 -11.34 -13.58
C VAL A 195 18.11 -10.49 -14.71
N GLN A 196 18.42 -10.85 -15.96
CA GLN A 196 17.75 -10.25 -17.12
C GLN A 196 16.42 -10.94 -17.34
N TYR A 197 15.33 -10.22 -17.11
CA TYR A 197 14.00 -10.68 -17.50
C TYR A 197 13.67 -10.16 -18.90
N PRO A 198 12.93 -10.94 -19.71
CA PRO A 198 12.54 -10.52 -21.04
C PRO A 198 11.79 -9.19 -20.95
N LEU A 199 12.39 -8.15 -21.53
CA LEU A 199 11.75 -6.87 -21.74
C LEU A 199 10.55 -7.12 -22.68
N LYS A 200 9.34 -7.16 -22.13
CA LYS A 200 8.16 -7.01 -22.97
C LYS A 200 8.11 -5.53 -23.34
N LYS A 201 7.80 -5.21 -24.60
CA LYS A 201 7.49 -3.83 -25.02
C LYS A 201 6.15 -3.34 -24.44
N ASP A 202 5.86 -3.65 -23.18
CA ASP A 202 4.69 -3.18 -22.46
C ASP A 202 5.12 -1.94 -21.66
N VAL A 203 4.43 -0.82 -21.91
CA VAL A 203 4.61 0.45 -21.20
C VAL A 203 4.34 0.33 -19.70
N ARG A 204 3.62 -0.71 -19.27
CA ARG A 204 3.50 -1.04 -17.85
C ARG A 204 4.79 -1.49 -17.19
N GLN A 205 5.92 -1.65 -17.89
CA GLN A 205 7.19 -2.01 -17.26
C GLN A 205 7.93 -0.83 -16.61
N TYR A 206 7.56 0.41 -16.93
CA TYR A 206 8.27 1.59 -16.44
C TYR A 206 7.90 1.92 -14.98
N LEU A 207 8.91 2.42 -14.25
CA LEU A 207 8.74 2.96 -12.91
C LEU A 207 9.18 4.43 -12.88
N ALA A 208 8.35 5.28 -12.28
CA ALA A 208 8.73 6.64 -11.94
C ALA A 208 9.12 6.67 -10.45
N TRP A 209 10.40 6.88 -10.19
CA TRP A 209 10.95 7.00 -8.86
C TRP A 209 10.88 8.45 -8.43
N ILE A 210 10.08 8.76 -7.42
CA ILE A 210 9.74 10.14 -7.10
C ILE A 210 10.16 10.47 -5.69
N ASP A 211 10.82 11.62 -5.55
CA ASP A 211 11.08 12.30 -4.28
C ASP A 211 10.63 13.74 -4.42
N ILE A 212 10.03 14.29 -3.37
CA ILE A 212 9.52 15.66 -3.36
C ILE A 212 10.20 16.41 -2.22
N LYS A 213 11.08 17.34 -2.59
CA LYS A 213 11.75 18.24 -1.64
C LYS A 213 11.18 19.62 -1.80
N THR A 214 10.48 20.10 -0.77
CA THR A 214 9.72 21.37 -0.81
C THR A 214 8.66 21.34 -1.91
N THR A 215 8.92 21.95 -3.06
CA THR A 215 8.05 21.93 -4.25
C THR A 215 8.76 21.39 -5.50
N ILE A 216 9.96 20.85 -5.34
CA ILE A 216 10.76 20.29 -6.43
C ILE A 216 10.59 18.78 -6.42
N ILE A 217 10.19 18.27 -7.58
CA ILE A 217 9.98 16.86 -7.87
C ILE A 217 11.25 16.36 -8.56
N HIS A 218 11.98 15.48 -7.87
CA HIS A 218 13.02 14.67 -8.47
C HIS A 218 12.37 13.38 -8.96
N CYS A 219 12.43 13.11 -10.27
CA CYS A 219 11.93 11.88 -10.88
C CYS A 219 13.04 11.15 -11.63
N ILE A 220 13.24 9.86 -11.31
CA ILE A 220 14.08 8.95 -12.10
C ILE A 220 13.17 7.95 -12.80
N LEU A 221 13.34 7.77 -14.10
CA LEU A 221 12.63 6.75 -14.88
C LEU A 221 13.49 5.49 -14.98
N THR A 222 12.93 4.33 -14.64
CA THR A 222 13.60 3.04 -14.87
C THR A 222 12.77 2.10 -15.74
N ASP A 223 13.45 1.15 -16.40
CA ASP A 223 12.80 -0.01 -17.02
C ASP A 223 12.34 -1.03 -15.95
N GLY A 224 11.70 -2.12 -16.40
CA GLY A 224 11.28 -3.22 -15.51
C GLY A 224 12.43 -4.03 -14.93
N ASN A 225 13.65 -3.86 -15.45
CA ASN A 225 14.90 -4.40 -14.88
C ASN A 225 15.56 -3.41 -13.90
N LEU A 226 14.87 -2.32 -13.59
CA LEU A 226 15.32 -1.25 -12.69
C LEU A 226 16.51 -0.48 -13.25
N ASN A 227 16.85 -0.58 -14.53
CA ASN A 227 17.90 0.22 -15.16
C ASN A 227 17.42 1.66 -15.36
N ILE A 228 18.27 2.63 -15.03
CA ILE A 228 17.94 4.05 -15.20
C ILE A 228 17.91 4.36 -16.70
N ILE A 229 16.79 4.95 -17.15
CA ILE A 229 16.57 5.38 -18.53
C ILE A 229 16.85 6.87 -18.65
N ASP A 230 16.25 7.66 -17.76
CA ASP A 230 16.27 9.11 -17.80
C ASP A 230 16.00 9.68 -16.40
N GLU A 231 16.34 10.94 -16.18
CA GLU A 231 16.26 11.63 -14.89
C GLU A 231 15.88 13.11 -15.09
N ILE A 232 15.03 13.63 -14.21
CA ILE A 232 14.72 15.05 -14.07
C ILE A 232 14.81 15.44 -12.60
N VAL A 233 15.69 16.38 -12.25
CA VAL A 233 16.03 16.71 -10.86
C VAL A 233 15.29 17.95 -10.35
N ASP A 234 14.75 18.76 -11.26
CA ASP A 234 14.19 20.08 -11.00
C ASP A 234 12.77 20.26 -11.57
N GLY A 235 12.00 19.18 -11.66
CA GLY A 235 10.60 19.23 -12.10
C GLY A 235 9.76 20.02 -11.09
N LYS A 236 9.03 21.05 -11.54
CA LYS A 236 8.24 21.92 -10.65
C LYS A 236 6.76 21.93 -10.98
N THR A 237 6.41 21.52 -12.19
CA THR A 237 5.05 21.62 -12.73
C THR A 237 4.58 20.29 -13.33
N ASN A 238 3.26 20.17 -13.51
CA ASN A 238 2.68 19.10 -14.34
C ASN A 238 3.36 19.02 -15.71
N ASP A 239 3.57 20.16 -16.36
CA ASP A 239 4.14 20.21 -17.71
C ASP A 239 5.57 19.69 -17.74
N ASP A 240 6.39 19.96 -16.72
CA ASP A 240 7.75 19.44 -16.64
C ASP A 240 7.75 17.90 -16.62
N LEU A 241 6.87 17.31 -15.81
CA LEU A 241 6.75 15.86 -15.70
C LEU A 241 6.13 15.24 -16.97
N MET A 242 5.06 15.83 -17.50
CA MET A 242 4.44 15.34 -18.72
C MET A 242 5.38 15.43 -19.92
N ASN A 243 6.16 16.52 -20.06
CA ASN A 243 7.20 16.65 -21.07
C ASN A 243 8.32 15.61 -20.87
N PHE A 244 8.69 15.31 -19.63
CA PHE A 244 9.63 14.24 -19.30
C PHE A 244 9.13 12.86 -19.76
N PHE A 245 7.84 12.54 -19.64
CA PHE A 245 7.30 11.28 -20.14
C PHE A 245 7.12 11.26 -21.66
N HIS A 246 6.71 12.39 -22.25
CA HIS A 246 6.59 12.53 -23.70
C HIS A 246 7.93 12.38 -24.43
N ARG A 247 9.04 12.96 -23.91
CA ARG A 247 10.37 12.77 -24.51
C ARG A 247 10.84 11.31 -24.44
N ASN A 248 10.37 10.57 -23.44
CA ASN A 248 10.58 9.13 -23.29
C ASN A 248 9.56 8.27 -24.05
N LYS A 249 8.72 8.88 -24.90
CA LYS A 249 7.69 8.21 -25.74
C LYS A 249 6.63 7.47 -24.92
N ILE A 250 6.37 7.92 -23.69
CA ILE A 250 5.32 7.39 -22.83
C ILE A 250 4.12 8.34 -22.90
N HIS A 251 3.07 7.90 -23.61
CA HIS A 251 1.88 8.71 -23.88
C HIS A 251 0.59 8.13 -23.28
N ARG A 252 0.66 6.93 -22.72
CA ARG A 252 -0.53 6.21 -22.25
C ARG A 252 -0.72 6.41 -20.76
N GLU A 253 -1.89 6.93 -20.38
CA GLU A 253 -2.31 7.05 -19.00
C GLU A 253 -2.35 5.69 -18.28
N ARG A 254 -2.14 5.73 -16.97
CA ARG A 254 -2.16 4.60 -16.05
C ARG A 254 -1.18 3.48 -16.43
N THR A 255 -0.07 3.83 -17.06
CA THR A 255 0.96 2.85 -17.45
C THR A 255 2.21 2.90 -16.58
N ILE A 256 2.48 4.03 -15.92
CA ILE A 256 3.66 4.19 -15.07
C ILE A 256 3.29 3.94 -13.62
N VAL A 257 4.07 3.13 -12.93
CA VAL A 257 3.92 2.90 -11.48
C VAL A 257 4.91 3.79 -10.73
N VAL A 258 4.41 4.54 -9.74
CA VAL A 258 5.28 5.33 -8.86
C VAL A 258 5.98 4.40 -7.87
N ALA A 259 7.29 4.55 -7.72
CA ALA A 259 8.15 3.78 -6.84
C ALA A 259 8.99 4.70 -5.93
N GLY A 260 9.38 4.24 -4.75
CA GLY A 260 10.17 5.04 -3.82
C GLY A 260 10.14 4.50 -2.39
N MET A 261 10.61 5.32 -1.46
CA MET A 261 10.48 5.09 -0.01
C MET A 261 9.50 6.13 0.56
N PHE A 262 8.79 5.79 1.62
CA PHE A 262 7.77 6.65 2.25
C PHE A 262 6.74 7.19 1.24
N LEU A 263 6.23 6.31 0.37
CA LEU A 263 5.49 6.74 -0.82
C LEU A 263 4.09 7.27 -0.55
N GLY A 264 3.47 6.90 0.58
CA GLY A 264 2.17 7.44 0.97
C GLY A 264 2.17 8.96 0.86
N PRO A 265 2.87 9.69 1.75
CA PRO A 265 2.97 11.15 1.73
C PRO A 265 3.30 11.76 0.36
N ILE A 266 4.17 11.10 -0.41
CA ILE A 266 4.54 11.55 -1.75
C ILE A 266 3.33 11.53 -2.70
N ARG A 267 2.48 10.48 -2.65
CA ARG A 267 1.26 10.41 -3.47
C ARG A 267 0.27 11.53 -3.17
N ALA A 268 0.00 11.80 -1.90
CA ALA A 268 -0.89 12.91 -1.53
C ALA A 268 -0.33 14.27 -1.97
N HIS A 269 0.99 14.45 -1.88
CA HIS A 269 1.63 15.69 -2.32
C HIS A 269 1.65 15.84 -3.86
N LEU A 270 1.82 14.73 -4.60
CA LEU A 270 1.72 14.72 -6.06
C LEU A 270 0.33 15.14 -6.54
N GLU A 271 -0.74 14.72 -5.86
CA GLU A 271 -2.10 15.12 -6.22
C GLU A 271 -2.30 16.63 -6.15
N GLN A 272 -1.60 17.32 -5.23
CA GLN A 272 -1.66 18.77 -5.09
C GLN A 272 -0.72 19.52 -6.06
N LEU A 273 0.53 19.08 -6.17
CA LEU A 273 1.55 19.76 -6.99
C LEU A 273 1.40 19.46 -8.49
N ALA A 274 1.04 18.22 -8.81
CA ALA A 274 1.02 17.70 -10.18
C ALA A 274 -0.18 16.74 -10.41
N PRO A 275 -1.43 17.23 -10.31
CA PRO A 275 -2.64 16.41 -10.43
C PRO A 275 -2.76 15.62 -11.74
N GLN A 276 -2.44 16.25 -12.89
CA GLN A 276 -2.51 15.58 -14.20
C GLN A 276 -1.50 14.44 -14.29
N PHE A 277 -0.30 14.66 -13.77
CA PHE A 277 0.70 13.62 -13.70
C PHE A 277 0.30 12.48 -12.73
N ASN A 278 -0.33 12.82 -11.60
CA ASN A 278 -0.83 11.81 -10.67
C ASN A 278 -1.93 10.94 -11.32
N GLU A 279 -2.85 11.54 -12.08
CA GLU A 279 -3.86 10.82 -12.87
C GLU A 279 -3.25 9.97 -14.01
N PHE A 280 -2.16 10.46 -14.61
CA PHE A 280 -1.40 9.73 -15.61
C PHE A 280 -0.70 8.50 -15.02
N CYS A 281 -0.36 8.50 -13.73
CA CYS A 281 0.22 7.35 -13.06
C CYS A 281 -0.82 6.25 -12.81
N HIS A 282 -0.35 5.01 -12.78
CA HIS A 282 -1.15 3.89 -12.29
C HIS A 282 -1.45 4.09 -10.80
N TYR A 283 -2.62 3.62 -10.36
CA TYR A 283 -3.10 3.80 -8.99
C TYR A 283 -2.24 3.07 -7.96
N ARG A 284 -1.65 1.91 -8.31
CA ARG A 284 -0.70 1.21 -7.45
C ARG A 284 0.64 1.92 -7.38
N SER A 285 1.31 1.74 -6.25
CA SER A 285 2.67 2.19 -5.96
C SER A 285 3.56 1.03 -5.51
N ILE A 286 4.87 1.25 -5.54
CA ILE A 286 5.87 0.32 -4.98
C ILE A 286 6.64 1.06 -3.89
N ASP A 287 6.32 0.75 -2.64
CA ASP A 287 7.05 1.29 -1.48
C ASP A 287 8.15 0.34 -1.03
N VAL A 288 9.42 0.75 -1.18
CA VAL A 288 10.59 -0.06 -0.84
C VAL A 288 10.70 -0.31 0.67
N ASP A 289 10.08 0.53 1.51
CA ASP A 289 10.02 0.30 2.97
C ASP A 289 9.20 -0.93 3.32
N VAL A 290 8.14 -1.22 2.55
CA VAL A 290 7.32 -2.45 2.70
C VAL A 290 8.19 -3.69 2.49
N ILE A 291 9.05 -3.69 1.46
CA ILE A 291 9.95 -4.81 1.18
C ILE A 291 11.04 -4.91 2.25
N SER A 292 11.55 -3.77 2.73
CA SER A 292 12.51 -3.75 3.84
C SER A 292 11.92 -4.33 5.12
N LEU A 293 10.66 -4.01 5.45
CA LEU A 293 9.94 -4.58 6.58
C LEU A 293 9.73 -6.09 6.43
N ILE A 294 9.34 -6.55 5.24
CA ILE A 294 9.24 -7.98 4.94
C ILE A 294 10.59 -8.68 5.12
N CYS A 295 11.68 -8.11 4.59
CA CYS A 295 13.02 -8.64 4.77
C CYS A 295 13.42 -8.68 6.24
N GLU A 296 13.12 -7.63 7.01
CA GLU A 296 13.40 -7.59 8.45
C GLU A 296 12.78 -8.79 9.18
N LYS A 297 11.55 -9.15 8.81
CA LYS A 297 10.75 -10.16 9.52
C LYS A 297 10.90 -11.57 8.97
N TRP A 298 11.00 -11.75 7.66
CA TRP A 298 11.05 -13.06 7.01
C TRP A 298 12.47 -13.47 6.60
N PHE A 299 13.36 -12.50 6.36
CA PHE A 299 14.72 -12.74 5.83
C PHE A 299 15.78 -11.90 6.58
N PRO A 300 15.90 -12.03 7.92
CA PRO A 300 16.69 -11.10 8.75
C PRO A 300 18.18 -11.05 8.36
N ASN A 301 18.73 -12.12 7.81
CA ASN A 301 20.11 -12.15 7.30
C ASN A 301 20.27 -11.26 6.07
N ILE A 302 19.33 -11.33 5.12
CA ILE A 302 19.29 -10.46 3.94
C ILE A 302 19.07 -9.01 4.35
N TYR A 303 18.16 -8.75 5.30
CA TYR A 303 17.90 -7.39 5.79
C TYR A 303 19.15 -6.72 6.36
N LYS A 304 19.98 -7.45 7.11
CA LYS A 304 21.26 -6.93 7.66
C LYS A 304 22.25 -6.56 6.56
N GLN A 305 22.23 -7.24 5.42
CA GLN A 305 23.13 -6.99 4.29
C GLN A 305 22.74 -5.76 3.47
N ARG A 306 21.58 -5.14 3.69
CA ARG A 306 21.18 -3.92 2.97
C ARG A 306 22.16 -2.76 3.13
N THR A 307 22.97 -2.78 4.19
CA THR A 307 24.03 -1.78 4.46
C THR A 307 25.14 -1.79 3.41
N LEU A 308 25.21 -2.84 2.58
CA LEU A 308 26.08 -2.90 1.40
C LEU A 308 25.64 -1.93 0.31
N ILE A 309 24.38 -1.48 0.33
CA ILE A 309 23.86 -0.45 -0.56
C ILE A 309 24.16 0.90 0.06
N ASN A 310 24.91 1.72 -0.67
CA ASN A 310 25.23 3.08 -0.25
C ASN A 310 25.13 4.00 -1.46
N ASP A 311 24.25 4.99 -1.39
CA ASP A 311 24.14 6.09 -2.34
C ASP A 311 23.59 7.30 -1.58
N GLU A 312 24.23 8.46 -1.74
CA GLU A 312 23.80 9.70 -1.08
C GLU A 312 22.48 10.22 -1.64
N ASN A 313 22.14 9.86 -2.89
CA ASN A 313 20.87 10.19 -3.48
C ASN A 313 19.80 9.16 -3.07
N GLN A 314 18.76 9.61 -2.37
CA GLN A 314 17.70 8.76 -1.83
C GLN A 314 16.97 7.93 -2.91
N LEU A 315 16.76 8.45 -4.11
CA LEU A 315 16.12 7.70 -5.19
C LEU A 315 17.04 6.60 -5.72
N LYS A 316 18.32 6.91 -5.95
CA LYS A 316 19.31 5.93 -6.41
C LYS A 316 19.56 4.87 -5.34
N TYR A 317 19.56 5.25 -4.07
CA TYR A 317 19.55 4.32 -2.94
C TYR A 317 18.34 3.38 -2.99
N SER A 318 17.13 3.93 -3.14
CA SER A 318 15.88 3.13 -3.21
C SER A 318 15.88 2.15 -4.38
N ILE A 319 16.36 2.58 -5.56
CA ILE A 319 16.53 1.74 -6.75
C ILE A 319 17.53 0.62 -6.45
N GLY A 320 18.69 0.95 -5.88
CA GLY A 320 19.74 0.00 -5.51
C GLY A 320 19.25 -1.04 -4.50
N LEU A 321 18.47 -0.59 -3.52
CA LEU A 321 17.89 -1.44 -2.48
C LEU A 321 16.84 -2.41 -3.05
N LEU A 322 15.96 -1.94 -3.93
CA LEU A 322 15.01 -2.83 -4.60
C LEU A 322 15.71 -3.82 -5.54
N ARG A 323 16.76 -3.40 -6.27
CA ARG A 323 17.61 -4.32 -7.06
C ARG A 323 18.22 -5.40 -6.17
N PHE A 324 18.74 -5.02 -5.01
CA PHE A 324 19.29 -5.95 -4.03
C PHE A 324 18.23 -6.97 -3.58
N TYR A 325 17.08 -6.54 -3.10
CA TYR A 325 16.01 -7.46 -2.68
C TYR A 325 15.51 -8.35 -3.82
N ARG A 326 15.33 -7.80 -5.03
CA ARG A 326 14.99 -8.59 -6.21
C ARG A 326 15.99 -9.73 -6.45
N SER A 327 17.28 -9.46 -6.28
CA SER A 327 18.34 -10.45 -6.51
C SER A 327 18.50 -11.48 -5.39
N THR A 328 17.94 -11.22 -4.20
CA THR A 328 18.16 -12.04 -3.00
C THR A 328 16.93 -12.76 -2.48
N ILE A 329 15.72 -12.23 -2.68
CA ILE A 329 14.50 -12.80 -2.09
C ILE A 329 13.37 -13.11 -3.07
N PHE A 330 13.34 -12.55 -4.28
CA PHE A 330 12.26 -12.80 -5.25
C PHE A 330 12.60 -13.95 -6.20
N LYS A 331 11.65 -14.85 -6.47
CA LYS A 331 11.82 -15.97 -7.42
C LYS A 331 11.83 -15.57 -8.89
#